data_AF-B8C8C3-F1
#
_entry.id   AF-B8C8C3-F1
#
_cell.length_a   1.000
_cell.length_b   1.000
_cell.length_c   1.000
_cell.angle_alpha   90.00
_cell.angle_beta   90.00
_cell.angle_gamma   90.00
#
_symmetry.space_group_name_H-M   'P 1'
#
loop_
_entity.id
_entity.type
_entity.pdbx_description
1 polymer ?
#
loop_
_entity_poly.entity_id
_entity_poly.type
_entity_poly.pdbx_seq_one_letter_code
_entity_poly.pdbx_strand_id
1 'polypeptide(L)'
;IVKAVAKEWRDLPNSEKKYWENMAMVDKTRYAREKEAYKGPLGKNLRAKKNPLAPKRPMSAFLMYAQKMRRVLQDQNPAMPNADISRLLGETWRNADLEEKQPFLDREEGERKIYRAKMDSWKNDQK
;
A
#
# COMPACT_ATOMS: atom_id res chain seq x y z
N ILE A 1 28.30 -33.49 8.62
CA ILE A 1 27.17 -33.73 7.68
C ILE A 1 27.26 -32.79 6.47
N VAL A 2 27.03 -31.47 6.59
CA VAL A 2 27.07 -30.53 5.43
C VAL A 2 28.40 -30.54 4.66
N LYS A 3 29.55 -30.57 5.36
CA LYS A 3 30.88 -30.66 4.73
C LYS A 3 31.13 -32.00 4.00
N ALA A 4 30.49 -33.09 4.44
CA ALA A 4 30.63 -34.41 3.82
C ALA A 4 29.81 -34.48 2.52
N VAL A 5 28.57 -34.01 2.56
CA VAL A 5 27.70 -33.90 1.37
C VAL A 5 28.32 -33.01 0.28
N ALA A 6 28.97 -31.91 0.67
CA ALA A 6 29.67 -31.03 -0.28
C ALA A 6 30.95 -31.66 -0.88
N LYS A 7 31.54 -32.65 -0.21
CA LYS A 7 32.67 -33.43 -0.74
C LYS A 7 32.14 -34.48 -1.73
N GLU A 8 31.11 -35.24 -1.33
CA GLU A 8 30.45 -36.24 -2.17
C GLU A 8 29.88 -35.63 -3.46
N TRP A 9 29.29 -34.43 -3.41
CA TRP A 9 28.83 -33.71 -4.60
C TRP A 9 29.95 -33.32 -5.57
N ARG A 10 31.16 -33.07 -5.07
CA ARG A 10 32.32 -32.74 -5.92
C ARG A 10 32.94 -33.98 -6.54
N ASP A 11 32.91 -35.09 -5.81
CA ASP A 11 33.51 -36.37 -6.23
C ASP A 11 32.53 -37.23 -7.07
N LEU A 12 31.27 -36.80 -7.22
CA LEU A 12 30.22 -37.47 -7.99
C LEU A 12 30.52 -37.51 -9.51
N PRO A 13 30.27 -38.65 -10.20
CA PRO A 13 30.41 -38.73 -11.65
C PRO A 13 29.49 -37.76 -12.39
N ASN A 14 29.95 -37.25 -13.54
CA ASN A 14 29.20 -36.31 -14.36
C ASN A 14 27.80 -36.83 -14.78
N SER A 15 27.62 -38.15 -14.92
CA SER A 15 26.34 -38.80 -15.24
C SER A 15 25.32 -38.65 -14.11
N GLU A 16 25.74 -38.88 -12.86
CA GLU A 16 24.90 -38.75 -11.67
C GLU A 16 24.61 -37.27 -11.37
N LYS A 17 25.62 -36.41 -11.54
CA LYS A 17 25.44 -34.96 -11.41
C LYS A 17 24.41 -34.42 -12.40
N LYS A 18 24.44 -34.88 -13.66
CA LYS A 18 23.47 -34.52 -14.70
C LYS A 18 22.04 -34.93 -14.34
N TYR A 19 21.85 -36.09 -13.68
CA TYR A 19 20.53 -36.50 -13.19
C TYR A 19 19.97 -35.49 -12.17
N TRP A 20 20.77 -35.08 -11.19
CA TRP A 20 20.37 -34.09 -10.19
C TRP A 20 20.17 -32.69 -10.77
N GLU A 21 20.98 -32.28 -11.75
CA GLU A 21 20.80 -31.01 -12.47
C GLU A 21 19.48 -30.99 -13.26
N ASN A 22 19.12 -32.09 -13.92
CA ASN A 22 17.84 -32.23 -14.61
C ASN A 22 16.67 -32.15 -13.62
N MET A 23 16.76 -32.86 -12.48
CA MET A 23 15.74 -32.79 -11.42
C MET A 23 15.58 -31.37 -10.88
N ALA A 24 16.68 -30.66 -10.64
CA ALA A 24 16.66 -29.26 -10.21
C ALA A 24 16.05 -28.33 -11.28
N MET A 25 16.30 -28.60 -12.57
CA MET A 25 15.71 -27.83 -13.67
C MET A 25 14.19 -28.03 -13.76
N VAL A 26 13.74 -29.27 -13.61
CA VAL A 26 12.31 -29.61 -13.58
C VAL A 26 11.63 -28.95 -12.38
N ASP A 27 12.23 -29.04 -11.20
CA ASP A 27 11.68 -28.41 -9.99
C ASP A 27 11.65 -26.87 -10.11
N LYS A 28 12.72 -26.27 -10.65
CA LYS A 28 12.77 -24.83 -10.93
C LYS A 28 11.66 -24.40 -11.90
N THR A 29 11.37 -25.21 -12.91
CA THR A 29 10.30 -24.94 -13.88
C THR A 29 8.92 -25.07 -13.24
N ARG A 30 8.70 -26.12 -12.43
CA ARG A 30 7.48 -26.31 -11.64
C ARG A 30 7.23 -25.10 -10.72
N TYR A 31 8.24 -24.71 -9.95
CA TYR A 31 8.15 -23.58 -9.03
C TYR A 31 7.87 -22.26 -9.75
N ALA A 32 8.51 -22.00 -10.90
CA ALA A 32 8.26 -20.80 -11.68
C ALA A 32 6.79 -20.71 -12.14
N ARG A 33 6.23 -21.82 -12.65
CA ARG A 33 4.83 -21.91 -13.09
C ARG A 33 3.86 -21.72 -11.92
N GLU A 34 4.11 -22.37 -10.79
CA GLU A 34 3.29 -22.20 -9.58
C GLU A 34 3.33 -20.77 -9.05
N LYS A 35 4.51 -20.14 -9.04
CA LYS A 35 4.68 -18.75 -8.61
C LYS A 35 3.95 -17.75 -9.52
N GLU A 36 3.95 -17.99 -10.83
CA GLU A 36 3.20 -17.18 -11.79
C GLU A 36 1.68 -17.33 -11.60
N ALA A 37 1.22 -18.55 -11.32
CA ALA A 37 -0.18 -18.83 -11.01
C ALA A 37 -0.60 -18.36 -9.60
N TYR A 38 0.35 -18.13 -8.69
CA TYR A 38 0.09 -17.76 -7.30
C TYR A 38 -0.36 -16.30 -7.17
N LYS A 39 -1.69 -16.11 -7.19
CA LYS A 39 -2.36 -14.85 -6.83
C LYS A 39 -2.59 -14.81 -5.33
N GLY A 40 -1.51 -14.75 -4.54
CA GLY A 40 -1.56 -14.74 -3.06
C GLY A 40 -2.56 -13.73 -2.47
N PRO A 41 -2.82 -13.74 -1.15
CA PRO A 41 -3.80 -12.84 -0.52
C PRO A 41 -3.36 -11.38 -0.71
N LEU A 42 -3.90 -10.75 -1.74
CA LEU A 42 -3.59 -9.41 -2.24
C LEU A 42 -2.09 -9.06 -2.18
N GLY A 43 -1.38 -9.30 -3.28
CA GLY A 43 -0.03 -8.76 -3.48
C GLY A 43 0.03 -7.28 -3.08
N LYS A 44 1.03 -6.93 -2.26
CA LYS A 44 1.12 -5.69 -1.47
C LYS A 44 0.99 -4.36 -2.25
N ASN A 45 0.87 -4.37 -3.59
CA ASN A 45 0.82 -3.17 -4.43
C ASN A 45 -0.04 -3.32 -5.69
N LEU A 46 -1.26 -3.86 -5.61
CA LEU A 46 -2.20 -3.87 -6.74
C LEU A 46 -3.31 -2.81 -6.62
N ARG A 47 -3.00 -1.62 -6.10
CA ARG A 47 -3.85 -0.47 -6.44
C ARG A 47 -3.63 -0.19 -7.92
N ALA A 48 -4.61 -0.57 -8.75
CA ALA A 48 -4.60 -0.22 -10.17
C ALA A 48 -4.25 1.26 -10.33
N LYS A 49 -3.36 1.56 -11.29
CA LYS A 49 -3.00 2.95 -11.62
C LYS A 49 -4.30 3.69 -11.97
N LYS A 50 -4.64 4.71 -11.17
CA LYS A 50 -5.82 5.53 -11.44
C LYS A 50 -5.58 6.32 -12.72
N ASN A 51 -6.61 6.45 -13.55
CA ASN A 51 -6.54 7.30 -14.74
C ASN A 51 -6.19 8.75 -14.31
N PRO A 52 -5.17 9.40 -14.91
CA PRO A 52 -4.79 10.76 -14.56
C PRO A 52 -5.92 11.79 -14.70
N LEU A 53 -6.88 11.54 -15.59
CA LEU A 53 -8.02 12.41 -15.86
C LEU A 53 -9.23 12.13 -14.96
N ALA A 54 -9.21 11.04 -14.18
CA ALA A 54 -10.30 10.74 -13.27
C ALA A 54 -10.38 11.81 -12.16
N PRO A 55 -11.60 12.24 -11.77
CA PRO A 55 -11.77 13.14 -10.63
C PRO A 55 -11.01 12.66 -9.39
N LYS A 56 -10.34 13.59 -8.71
CA LYS A 56 -9.59 13.28 -7.48
C LYS A 56 -10.55 13.17 -6.30
N ARG A 57 -10.28 12.22 -5.41
CA ARG A 57 -11.06 12.06 -4.17
C ARG A 57 -10.88 13.31 -3.29
N PRO A 58 -11.96 13.80 -2.66
CA PRO A 58 -11.86 14.90 -1.71
C PRO A 58 -11.12 14.44 -0.44
N MET A 59 -10.63 15.42 0.31
CA MET A 59 -10.04 15.17 1.63
C MET A 59 -11.14 14.75 2.61
N SER A 60 -10.81 13.86 3.55
CA SER A 60 -11.72 13.52 4.66
C SER A 60 -11.72 14.62 5.72
N ALA A 61 -12.71 14.61 6.62
CA ALA A 61 -12.81 15.55 7.74
C ALA A 61 -11.51 15.59 8.56
N PHE A 62 -10.95 14.42 8.88
CA PHE A 62 -9.67 14.32 9.59
C PHE A 62 -8.52 14.98 8.82
N LEU A 63 -8.42 14.77 7.50
CA LEU A 63 -7.33 15.36 6.72
C LEU A 63 -7.44 16.89 6.66
N MET A 64 -8.67 17.42 6.60
CA MET A 64 -8.91 18.86 6.67
C MET A 64 -8.53 19.45 8.03
N TYR A 65 -8.92 18.79 9.12
CA TYR A 65 -8.50 19.15 10.48
C TYR A 65 -6.97 19.08 10.64
N ALA A 66 -6.36 17.97 10.24
CA ALA A 66 -4.93 17.74 10.36
C ALA A 66 -4.14 18.76 9.56
N GLN A 67 -4.60 19.18 8.38
CA GLN A 67 -3.93 20.24 7.60
C GLN A 67 -3.91 21.59 8.34
N LYS A 68 -5.01 21.95 9.00
CA LYS A 68 -5.11 23.19 9.80
C LYS A 68 -4.21 23.11 11.04
N MET A 69 -4.31 22.03 11.80
CA MET A 69 -3.64 21.88 13.09
C MET A 69 -2.16 21.53 12.96
N ARG A 70 -1.75 20.83 11.90
CA ARG A 70 -0.33 20.50 11.65
C ARG A 70 0.53 21.75 11.56
N ARG A 71 0.07 22.82 10.90
CA ARG A 71 0.81 24.08 10.80
C ARG A 71 1.05 24.67 12.18
N VAL A 72 0.00 24.76 13.00
CA VAL A 72 0.08 25.26 14.37
C VAL A 72 1.05 24.44 15.22
N LEU A 73 0.98 23.10 15.13
CA LEU A 73 1.87 22.22 15.90
C LEU A 73 3.33 22.26 15.41
N GLN A 74 3.56 22.44 14.11
CA GLN A 74 4.90 22.62 13.54
C GLN A 74 5.51 23.95 13.97
N ASP A 75 4.73 25.03 14.00
CA ASP A 75 5.19 26.34 14.43
C ASP A 75 5.51 26.36 15.94
N GLN A 76 4.72 25.65 16.74
CA GLN A 76 4.96 25.50 18.18
C GLN A 76 6.13 24.55 18.49
N ASN A 77 6.34 23.53 17.66
CA ASN A 77 7.36 22.50 17.87
C ASN A 77 8.17 22.24 16.60
N PRO A 78 9.02 23.20 16.17
CA PRO A 78 9.76 23.09 14.91
C PRO A 78 10.78 21.94 14.88
N ALA A 79 11.19 21.45 16.05
CA ALA A 79 12.12 20.32 16.19
C ALA A 79 11.41 18.94 16.15
N MET A 80 10.07 18.91 16.23
CA MET A 80 9.33 17.65 16.32
C MET A 80 9.23 16.97 14.94
N PRO A 81 9.51 15.65 14.85
CA PRO A 81 9.31 14.91 13.61
C PRO A 81 7.85 14.94 13.14
N ASN A 82 7.65 15.06 11.83
CA ASN A 82 6.31 15.03 11.22
C ASN A 82 5.50 13.76 11.55
N ALA A 83 6.18 12.64 11.81
CA ALA A 83 5.56 11.40 12.24
C ALA A 83 4.90 11.54 13.62
N ASP A 84 5.55 12.21 14.56
CA ASP A 84 5.04 12.39 15.92
C ASP A 84 3.91 13.41 15.95
N ILE A 85 4.03 14.50 15.19
CA ILE A 85 2.92 15.46 14.98
C ILE A 85 1.69 14.75 14.41
N SER A 86 1.89 13.83 13.45
CA SER A 86 0.78 13.09 12.84
C SER A 86 0.11 12.12 13.81
N ARG A 87 0.90 11.50 14.72
CA ARG A 87 0.36 10.64 15.79
C ARG A 87 -0.49 11.47 16.76
N LEU A 88 0.06 12.60 17.23
CA LEU A 88 -0.64 13.52 18.11
C LEU A 88 -1.97 13.98 17.52
N LEU A 89 -1.97 14.45 16.27
CA LEU A 89 -3.19 14.87 15.55
C LEU A 89 -4.24 13.77 15.46
N GLY A 90 -3.82 12.51 15.25
CA GLY A 90 -4.72 11.37 15.22
C GLY A 90 -5.40 11.12 16.58
N GLU A 91 -4.64 11.25 17.66
CA GLU A 91 -5.15 11.14 19.03
C GLU A 91 -6.08 12.32 19.37
N THR A 92 -5.69 13.56 19.04
CA THR A 92 -6.53 14.75 19.27
C THR A 92 -7.84 14.63 18.50
N TRP A 93 -7.80 14.21 17.22
CA TRP A 93 -9.02 14.00 16.44
C TRP A 93 -9.88 12.88 17.00
N ARG A 94 -9.29 11.78 17.49
CA ARG A 94 -10.08 10.70 18.09
C ARG A 94 -10.85 11.19 19.32
N ASN A 95 -10.19 11.98 20.16
CA ASN A 95 -10.72 12.46 21.44
C ASN A 95 -11.50 13.79 21.33
N ALA A 96 -11.45 14.50 20.21
CA ALA A 96 -12.17 15.75 20.00
C ALA A 96 -13.70 15.55 20.03
N ASP A 97 -14.41 16.58 20.47
CA ASP A 97 -15.86 16.54 20.59
C ASP A 97 -16.56 16.57 19.23
N LEU A 98 -17.82 16.13 19.21
CA LEU A 98 -18.61 16.13 17.97
C LEU A 98 -18.77 17.54 17.42
N GLU A 99 -18.94 18.55 18.28
CA GLU A 99 -19.09 19.94 17.88
C GLU A 99 -17.85 20.49 17.15
N GLU A 100 -16.65 20.11 17.60
CA GLU A 100 -15.40 20.50 16.95
C GLU A 100 -15.21 19.78 15.60
N LYS A 101 -15.72 18.54 15.50
CA LYS A 101 -15.66 17.70 14.29
C LYS A 101 -16.70 18.11 13.25
N GLN A 102 -17.87 18.56 13.69
CA GLN A 102 -19.04 18.85 12.86
C GLN A 102 -18.73 19.73 11.64
N PRO A 103 -18.05 20.90 11.75
CA PRO A 103 -17.76 21.72 10.58
C PRO A 103 -16.88 21.02 9.54
N PHE A 104 -16.02 20.09 9.96
CA PHE A 104 -15.19 19.31 9.04
C PHE A 104 -15.97 18.14 8.42
N LEU A 105 -16.89 17.53 9.16
CA LEU A 105 -17.78 16.47 8.67
C LEU A 105 -18.77 17.02 7.62
N ASP A 106 -19.40 18.17 7.90
CA ASP A 106 -20.32 18.82 6.96
C ASP A 106 -19.61 19.21 5.66
N ARG A 107 -18.37 19.73 5.78
CA ARG A 107 -17.53 20.04 4.62
C ARG A 107 -17.14 18.78 3.84
N GLU A 108 -16.78 17.69 4.52
CA GLU A 108 -16.49 16.41 3.87
C GLU A 108 -17.71 15.90 3.11
N GLU A 109 -18.91 15.99 3.70
CA GLU A 109 -20.14 15.55 3.06
C GLU A 109 -20.44 16.34 1.79
N GLY A 110 -20.29 17.67 1.84
CA GLY A 110 -20.46 18.55 0.68
C GLY A 110 -19.48 18.21 -0.46
N GLU A 111 -18.18 18.11 -0.14
CA GLU A 111 -17.14 17.75 -1.10
C GLU A 111 -17.35 16.33 -1.68
N ARG A 112 -17.86 15.40 -0.87
CA ARG A 112 -18.18 14.04 -1.30
C ARG A 112 -19.35 14.00 -2.27
N LYS A 113 -20.37 14.83 -2.07
CA LYS A 113 -21.49 14.99 -3.01
C LYS A 113 -21.01 15.53 -4.36
N ILE A 114 -20.17 16.58 -4.34
CA ILE A 114 -19.56 17.15 -5.56
C ILE A 114 -18.71 16.11 -6.28
N TYR A 115 -17.86 15.38 -5.56
CA TYR A 115 -17.02 14.34 -6.14
C TYR A 115 -17.85 13.22 -6.77
N ARG A 116 -18.94 12.80 -6.11
CA ARG A 116 -19.85 11.79 -6.65
C ARG A 116 -20.43 12.24 -7.99
N ALA A 117 -20.97 13.46 -8.05
CA ALA A 117 -21.50 14.02 -9.29
C ALA A 117 -20.43 14.08 -10.40
N LYS A 118 -19.22 14.58 -10.08
CA LYS A 118 -18.09 14.62 -11.04
C LYS A 118 -17.69 13.23 -11.54
N MET A 119 -17.66 12.24 -10.65
CA MET A 119 -17.36 10.85 -11.01
C MET A 119 -18.43 10.23 -11.88
N ASP A 120 -19.70 10.55 -11.66
CA ASP A 120 -20.80 10.03 -12.46
C ASP A 120 -20.78 10.65 -13.87
N SER A 121 -20.55 11.97 -13.99
CA SER A 121 -20.29 12.62 -15.29
C SER A 121 -19.08 12.01 -16.00
N TRP A 122 -17.95 11.85 -15.30
CA TRP A 122 -16.74 11.26 -15.88
C TRP A 122 -16.97 9.82 -16.37
N LYS A 123 -17.77 9.01 -15.66
CA LYS A 123 -18.12 7.65 -16.13
C LYS A 123 -19.02 7.68 -17.36
N ASN A 124 -19.95 8.63 -17.43
CA ASN A 124 -20.82 8.80 -18.59
C ASN A 124 -20.03 9.23 -19.83
N ASP A 125 -19.05 10.12 -19.67
CA ASP A 125 -18.18 10.58 -20.76
C ASP A 125 -17.23 9.48 -21.30
N GLN A 126 -17.12 8.35 -20.60
CA GLN A 126 -16.29 7.20 -21.01
C GLN A 126 -17.10 6.08 -21.67
N LYS A 127 -18.42 6.24 -21.77
CA LYS A 127 -19.34 5.28 -22.39
C LYS A 127 -19.59 5.64 -23.85
#